data_AF-A0A2I2GL14-F1
#
_entry.id   AF-A0A2I2GL14-F1
#
_cell.length_a   1.000
_cell.length_b   1.000
_cell.length_c   1.000
_cell.angle_alpha   90.00
_cell.angle_beta   90.00
_cell.angle_gamma   90.00
#
_symmetry.space_group_name_H-M   'P 1'
#
loop_
_entity.id
_entity.type
_entity.pdbx_description
1 polymer ?
#
loop_
_entity_poly.entity_id
_entity_poly.type
_entity_poly.pdbx_seq_one_letter_code
_entity_poly.pdbx_strand_id
1 'polypeptide(L)'
;MDPSEYGFPLVTGQHDRPAFSQAPPPYTASNESGEDAFSAHHGFSSAPSRFPATLNGYFQWKFTSTFHLGPSGDDKRFAVSTQTPFLRSKQTTILHAGPSDQDPPLACVEGDQSMRDRACPITIAGQPPGIEALHHATPYTRTPPTFAVDVRGPEKRPQREQFEWRTSRGNEVRQLTGHSVSGWKLVRLARTVGPGGDHRPHRAFGCASDGREVVAVLARNVSASMTKALKFQFLGSGLDGSMGETWEIMAVITALQLWYYDMLSATMASTTAAVST
;
A
#
# COMPACT_ATOMS: atom_id res chain seq x y z
N MET A 1 -72.05 49.02 -29.00
CA MET A 1 -70.98 49.49 -29.88
C MET A 1 -70.12 48.28 -30.24
N ASP A 2 -70.41 47.74 -31.41
CA ASP A 2 -69.54 46.93 -32.29
C ASP A 2 -68.49 47.87 -32.95
N PRO A 3 -67.56 47.49 -33.85
CA PRO A 3 -66.84 46.23 -34.16
C PRO A 3 -65.29 46.44 -34.27
N SER A 4 -64.55 45.40 -34.70
CA SER A 4 -63.33 45.44 -35.57
C SER A 4 -62.05 46.13 -35.03
N GLU A 5 -60.84 45.57 -35.13
CA GLU A 5 -60.10 45.12 -36.34
C GLU A 5 -59.09 44.02 -35.91
N TYR A 6 -58.99 42.83 -36.51
CA TYR A 6 -58.42 42.45 -37.83
C TYR A 6 -57.03 43.08 -38.10
N GLY A 7 -55.97 42.36 -38.45
CA GLY A 7 -55.85 40.96 -38.85
C GLY A 7 -54.39 40.54 -39.09
N PHE A 8 -54.23 39.25 -39.38
CA PHE A 8 -53.01 38.62 -39.89
C PHE A 8 -52.70 39.04 -41.34
N PRO A 9 -51.46 38.81 -41.78
CA PRO A 9 -51.31 38.06 -43.02
C PRO A 9 -50.51 36.76 -42.81
N LEU A 10 -51.06 35.70 -43.39
CA LEU A 10 -50.40 34.44 -43.72
C LEU A 10 -49.33 34.68 -44.79
N VAL A 11 -48.11 34.19 -44.60
CA VAL A 11 -47.28 33.68 -45.70
C VAL A 11 -46.66 32.35 -45.27
N THR A 12 -46.88 31.39 -46.16
CA THR A 12 -46.56 29.97 -46.19
C THR A 12 -45.09 29.62 -45.99
N GLY A 13 -44.84 28.55 -45.23
CA GLY A 13 -43.50 27.99 -45.05
C GLY A 13 -43.54 26.61 -44.41
N GLN A 14 -44.10 25.65 -45.13
CA GLN A 14 -43.94 24.22 -44.89
C GLN A 14 -42.44 23.87 -44.91
N HIS A 15 -41.87 23.39 -43.81
CA HIS A 15 -40.65 22.59 -43.79
C HIS A 15 -40.65 21.68 -42.55
N ASP A 16 -40.28 20.44 -42.81
CA ASP A 16 -40.49 19.25 -42.01
C ASP A 16 -39.87 19.27 -40.62
N ARG A 17 -40.61 18.72 -39.65
CA ARG A 17 -40.04 18.15 -38.43
C ARG A 17 -39.50 16.75 -38.74
N PRO A 18 -38.20 16.46 -38.61
CA PRO A 18 -37.76 15.08 -38.50
C PRO A 18 -38.10 14.57 -37.09
N ALA A 19 -39.04 13.64 -37.03
CA ALA A 19 -39.25 12.76 -35.89
C ALA A 19 -38.05 11.82 -35.78
N PHE A 20 -37.19 12.02 -34.78
CA PHE A 20 -36.25 10.97 -34.36
C PHE A 20 -36.88 10.17 -33.23
N SER A 21 -37.72 9.22 -33.61
CA SER A 21 -38.03 8.05 -32.79
C SER A 21 -36.97 7.01 -33.14
N GLN A 22 -35.89 6.94 -32.35
CA GLN A 22 -34.95 5.83 -32.42
C GLN A 22 -35.17 4.95 -31.20
N ALA A 23 -35.76 3.78 -31.42
CA ALA A 23 -35.78 2.71 -30.43
C ALA A 23 -34.31 2.32 -30.09
N PRO A 24 -34.00 1.97 -28.84
CA PRO A 24 -32.67 1.53 -28.46
C PRO A 24 -32.28 0.26 -29.23
N PRO A 25 -30.99 0.09 -29.59
CA PRO A 25 -30.55 -1.09 -30.32
C PRO A 25 -30.76 -2.36 -29.47
N PRO A 26 -31.08 -3.51 -30.11
CA PRO A 26 -31.26 -4.77 -29.40
C PRO A 26 -29.95 -5.21 -28.74
N TYR A 27 -30.02 -5.57 -27.46
CA TYR A 27 -28.90 -6.11 -26.70
C TYR A 27 -28.54 -7.50 -27.23
N THR A 28 -27.44 -7.61 -27.97
CA THR A 28 -26.76 -8.90 -28.15
C THR A 28 -26.09 -9.28 -26.84
N ALA A 29 -26.56 -10.35 -26.21
CA ALA A 29 -25.90 -10.96 -25.08
C ALA A 29 -24.60 -11.61 -25.54
N SER A 30 -23.47 -10.94 -25.32
CA SER A 30 -22.15 -11.55 -25.40
C SER A 30 -21.95 -12.39 -24.14
N ASN A 31 -22.11 -13.71 -24.26
CA ASN A 31 -21.54 -14.65 -23.31
C ASN A 31 -20.01 -14.57 -23.44
N GLU A 32 -19.37 -13.73 -22.62
CA GLU A 32 -17.94 -13.84 -22.34
C GLU A 32 -17.76 -13.77 -20.82
N SER A 33 -17.52 -14.95 -20.26
CA SER A 33 -16.95 -15.19 -18.95
C SER A 33 -15.79 -14.24 -18.69
N GLY A 34 -16.01 -13.28 -17.80
CA GLY A 34 -14.99 -12.36 -17.29
C GLY A 34 -14.05 -13.06 -16.32
N GLU A 35 -13.18 -13.89 -16.85
CA GLU A 35 -11.95 -14.33 -16.20
C GLU A 35 -10.82 -14.11 -17.23
N ASP A 36 -9.67 -13.61 -16.77
CA ASP A 36 -8.45 -13.35 -17.56
C ASP A 36 -8.38 -12.07 -18.41
N ALA A 37 -8.31 -10.91 -17.73
CA ALA A 37 -7.76 -9.67 -18.29
C ALA A 37 -6.64 -9.07 -17.41
N PHE A 38 -5.80 -9.91 -16.78
CA PHE A 38 -4.61 -9.47 -16.03
C PHE A 38 -3.30 -10.12 -16.49
N SER A 39 -3.25 -10.63 -17.73
CA SER A 39 -2.01 -11.19 -18.26
C SER A 39 -1.87 -10.92 -19.75
N ALA A 40 -1.40 -9.73 -20.11
CA ALA A 40 -0.51 -9.57 -21.25
C ALA A 40 0.13 -8.16 -21.26
N HIS A 41 1.40 -8.14 -21.64
CA HIS A 41 2.22 -7.00 -22.07
C HIS A 41 3.02 -6.23 -20.99
N HIS A 42 4.23 -6.68 -20.68
CA HIS A 42 5.47 -6.19 -21.32
C HIS A 42 6.66 -7.06 -20.89
N GLY A 43 7.29 -7.72 -21.86
CA GLY A 43 8.54 -8.45 -21.68
C GLY A 43 9.70 -7.47 -21.45
N PHE A 44 9.98 -7.19 -20.19
CA PHE A 44 11.34 -6.93 -19.73
C PHE A 44 11.70 -8.12 -18.85
N SER A 45 12.83 -8.77 -19.14
CA SER A 45 13.42 -9.78 -18.25
C SER A 45 13.88 -9.08 -16.97
N SER A 46 12.94 -8.74 -16.10
CA SER A 46 13.20 -8.34 -14.73
C SER A 46 13.63 -9.59 -13.97
N ALA A 47 14.68 -9.49 -13.16
CA ALA A 47 14.98 -10.56 -12.21
C ALA A 47 13.71 -10.83 -11.37
N PRO A 48 13.43 -12.08 -10.99
CA PRO A 48 12.28 -12.35 -10.13
C PRO A 48 12.39 -11.47 -8.89
N SER A 49 11.34 -10.70 -8.60
CA SER A 49 11.25 -9.90 -7.38
C SER A 49 11.50 -10.80 -6.17
N ARG A 50 12.29 -10.33 -5.20
CA ARG A 50 12.64 -11.11 -4.00
C ARG A 50 11.37 -11.54 -3.27
N PHE A 51 10.39 -10.66 -3.25
CA PHE A 51 9.09 -10.88 -2.63
C PHE A 51 7.99 -11.06 -3.68
N PRO A 52 6.96 -11.87 -3.40
CA PRO A 52 5.75 -11.89 -4.20
C PRO A 52 5.02 -10.53 -4.13
N ALA A 53 4.21 -10.25 -5.14
CA ALA A 53 3.46 -8.98 -5.25
C ALA A 53 2.58 -8.67 -4.03
N THR A 54 2.08 -9.70 -3.33
CA THR A 54 1.28 -9.58 -2.11
C THR A 54 1.83 -10.49 -1.03
N LEU A 55 1.92 -9.97 0.18
CA LEU A 55 2.32 -10.67 1.39
C LEU A 55 1.23 -10.54 2.45
N ASN A 56 0.89 -11.64 3.11
CA ASN A 56 0.07 -11.65 4.31
C ASN A 56 0.94 -12.09 5.48
N GLY A 57 0.74 -11.47 6.65
CA GLY A 57 1.36 -11.92 7.89
C GLY A 57 0.49 -12.94 8.60
N TYR A 58 1.08 -14.06 9.00
CA TYR A 58 0.44 -15.19 9.66
C TYR A 58 1.04 -15.43 11.04
N PHE A 59 0.27 -15.13 12.08
CA PHE A 59 0.63 -15.49 13.45
C PHE A 59 0.35 -16.97 13.70
N GLN A 60 1.22 -17.58 14.49
CA GLN A 60 0.96 -18.86 15.13
C GLN A 60 0.51 -18.62 16.58
N TRP A 61 -0.35 -19.50 17.09
CA TRP A 61 -0.92 -19.36 18.42
C TRP A 61 0.16 -19.53 19.50
N LYS A 62 0.17 -18.56 20.43
CA LYS A 62 0.88 -18.40 21.72
C LYS A 62 2.06 -19.36 21.96
N PHE A 63 3.28 -18.91 21.66
CA PHE A 63 4.55 -19.12 22.41
C PHE A 63 5.77 -18.64 21.60
N THR A 64 5.64 -18.39 20.29
CA THR A 64 6.74 -17.91 19.44
C THR A 64 6.73 -16.40 19.30
N SER A 65 7.90 -15.77 19.38
CA SER A 65 8.11 -14.38 18.94
C SER A 65 8.26 -14.25 17.41
N THR A 66 7.91 -15.33 16.69
CA THR A 66 8.08 -15.49 15.26
C THR A 66 6.72 -15.66 14.57
N PHE A 67 6.50 -14.91 13.49
CA PHE A 67 5.38 -15.04 12.59
C PHE A 67 5.87 -15.14 11.14
N HIS A 68 4.99 -15.50 10.21
CA HIS A 68 5.38 -15.84 8.85
C HIS A 68 4.76 -14.90 7.82
N LEU A 69 5.47 -14.61 6.73
CA LEU A 69 4.97 -13.86 5.59
C LEU A 69 4.85 -14.78 4.37
N GLY A 70 3.79 -14.58 3.60
CA GLY A 70 3.60 -15.30 2.35
C GLY A 70 2.33 -14.89 1.60
N PRO A 71 2.18 -15.24 0.32
CA PRO A 71 0.98 -14.89 -0.45
C PRO A 71 -0.28 -15.56 0.11
N SER A 72 -0.18 -16.77 0.67
CA SER A 72 -1.30 -17.52 1.26
C SER A 72 -0.89 -18.21 2.57
N GLY A 73 -1.85 -18.81 3.28
CA GLY A 73 -1.58 -19.52 4.54
C GLY A 73 -0.76 -20.80 4.34
N ASP A 74 -0.86 -21.40 3.16
CA ASP A 74 -0.17 -22.64 2.77
C ASP A 74 1.17 -22.37 2.06
N ASP A 75 1.37 -21.15 1.57
CA ASP A 75 2.62 -20.69 0.94
C ASP A 75 3.27 -19.62 1.83
N LYS A 76 3.87 -20.05 2.94
CA LYS A 76 4.69 -19.19 3.82
C LYS A 76 6.14 -19.24 3.36
N ARG A 77 6.70 -18.08 3.01
CA ARG A 77 8.03 -18.00 2.39
C ARG A 77 9.09 -17.35 3.26
N PHE A 78 8.68 -16.50 4.21
CA PHE A 78 9.60 -15.75 5.06
C PHE A 78 9.16 -15.84 6.52
N ALA A 79 10.12 -15.90 7.44
CA ALA A 79 9.91 -15.72 8.86
C ALA A 79 10.24 -14.28 9.26
N VAL A 80 9.51 -13.79 10.26
CA VAL A 80 9.80 -12.55 10.98
C VAL A 80 9.89 -12.88 12.45
N SER A 81 11.07 -12.70 13.04
CA SER A 81 11.30 -12.93 14.46
C SER A 81 11.47 -11.60 15.20
N THR A 82 11.01 -11.58 16.45
CA THR A 82 11.20 -10.45 17.36
C THR A 82 12.10 -10.86 18.50
N GLN A 83 13.18 -10.11 18.69
CA GLN A 83 14.09 -10.26 19.81
C GLN A 83 13.94 -9.07 20.75
N THR A 84 13.58 -9.36 22.00
CA THR A 84 13.54 -8.37 23.09
C THR A 84 14.48 -8.84 24.18
N PRO A 85 15.67 -8.24 24.33
CA PRO A 85 16.56 -8.57 25.44
C PRO A 85 15.88 -8.20 26.77
N PHE A 86 15.90 -9.12 27.74
CA PHE A 86 15.22 -9.03 29.04
C PHE A 86 15.50 -7.74 29.86
N LEU A 87 16.55 -6.99 29.52
CA LEU A 87 16.98 -5.77 30.21
C LEU A 87 17.11 -4.53 29.30
N ARG A 88 16.71 -4.60 28.03
CA ARG A 88 16.81 -3.46 27.09
C ARG A 88 15.42 -3.04 26.63
N SER A 89 15.19 -1.72 26.56
CA SER A 89 13.97 -1.16 25.93
C SER A 89 13.96 -1.31 24.41
N LYS A 90 15.09 -1.73 23.83
CA LYS A 90 15.25 -1.95 22.40
C LYS A 90 14.72 -3.32 22.01
N GLN A 91 13.99 -3.33 20.91
CA GLN A 91 13.49 -4.51 20.26
C GLN A 91 14.05 -4.58 18.85
N THR A 92 14.48 -5.76 18.46
CA THR A 92 14.97 -6.02 17.11
C THR A 92 13.98 -6.89 16.38
N THR A 93 13.44 -6.39 15.28
CA THR A 93 12.63 -7.19 14.34
C THR A 93 13.54 -7.66 13.22
N ILE A 94 13.55 -8.96 12.94
CA ILE A 94 14.42 -9.58 11.94
C ILE A 94 13.55 -10.23 10.87
N LEU A 95 13.80 -9.89 9.61
CA LEU A 95 13.20 -10.53 8.44
C LEU A 95 14.19 -11.57 7.90
N HIS A 96 13.75 -12.82 7.79
CA HIS A 96 14.57 -13.94 7.34
C HIS A 96 14.31 -14.27 5.87
N ALA A 97 15.31 -14.84 5.19
CA ALA A 97 15.27 -15.18 3.78
C ALA A 97 14.41 -16.42 3.45
N GLY A 98 14.02 -17.18 4.48
CA GLY A 98 13.20 -18.37 4.37
C GLY A 98 12.16 -18.44 5.50
N PRO A 99 11.34 -19.51 5.53
CA PRO A 99 10.20 -19.64 6.43
C PRO A 99 10.58 -19.95 7.89
N SER A 100 11.86 -20.08 8.23
CA SER A 100 12.35 -20.36 9.58
C SER A 100 13.15 -19.18 10.14
N ASP A 101 13.15 -19.02 11.47
CA ASP A 101 14.02 -18.05 12.15
C ASP A 101 15.51 -18.47 12.17
N GLN A 102 15.81 -19.69 11.73
CA GLN A 102 17.17 -20.16 11.48
C GLN A 102 17.68 -19.81 10.07
N ASP A 103 16.80 -19.38 9.17
CA ASP A 103 17.22 -18.95 7.84
C ASP A 103 17.99 -17.62 7.92
N PRO A 104 18.93 -17.37 6.99
CA PRO A 104 19.75 -16.16 7.02
C PRO A 104 18.90 -14.87 7.09
N PRO A 105 19.29 -13.88 7.90
CA PRO A 105 18.58 -12.60 7.94
C PRO A 105 18.75 -11.88 6.60
N LEU A 106 17.66 -11.29 6.10
CA LEU A 106 17.67 -10.33 5.00
C LEU A 106 17.90 -8.91 5.52
N ALA A 107 17.21 -8.57 6.61
CA ALA A 107 17.36 -7.30 7.29
C ALA A 107 16.92 -7.38 8.75
N CYS A 108 17.42 -6.47 9.58
CA CYS A 108 16.90 -6.21 10.89
C CYS A 108 16.64 -4.72 11.08
N VAL A 109 15.63 -4.40 11.89
CA VAL A 109 15.31 -3.04 12.33
C VAL A 109 15.31 -2.99 13.84
N GLU A 110 15.98 -1.98 14.39
CA GLU A 110 16.02 -1.72 15.82
C GLU A 110 15.02 -0.61 16.16
N GLY A 111 14.01 -0.98 16.95
CA GLY A 111 13.01 -0.07 17.50
C GLY A 111 13.11 0.03 19.00
N ASP A 112 12.49 1.06 19.57
CA ASP A 112 12.32 1.21 21.00
C ASP A 112 10.87 0.94 21.38
N GLN A 113 10.66 0.12 22.42
CA GLN A 113 9.31 -0.23 22.88
C GLN A 113 8.54 0.97 23.42
N SER A 114 9.23 2.02 23.87
CA SER A 114 8.57 3.28 24.26
C SER A 114 8.15 4.14 23.05
N MET A 115 8.57 3.74 21.83
CA MET A 115 8.23 4.39 20.56
C MET A 115 8.64 5.86 20.52
N ARG A 116 9.76 6.20 21.17
CA ARG A 116 10.31 7.58 21.26
C ARG A 116 11.47 7.84 20.32
N ASP A 117 12.05 6.81 19.73
CA ASP A 117 13.17 6.94 18.81
C ASP A 117 12.77 7.74 17.56
N ARG A 118 13.53 8.81 17.27
CA ARG A 118 13.31 9.61 16.06
C ARG A 118 13.68 8.88 14.77
N ALA A 119 14.50 7.84 14.87
CA ALA A 119 14.92 6.98 13.78
C ALA A 119 15.15 5.55 14.29
N CYS A 120 14.71 4.57 13.51
CA CYS A 120 14.96 3.15 13.75
C CYS A 120 16.05 2.68 12.79
N PRO A 121 17.28 2.40 13.26
CA PRO A 121 18.35 1.87 12.42
C PRO A 121 17.95 0.57 11.73
N ILE A 122 18.37 0.40 10.49
CA ILE A 122 18.13 -0.79 9.67
C ILE A 122 19.49 -1.32 9.20
N THR A 123 19.70 -2.61 9.37
CA THR A 123 20.85 -3.33 8.81
C THR A 123 20.34 -4.30 7.76
N ILE A 124 20.89 -4.24 6.56
CA ILE A 124 20.58 -5.14 5.44
C ILE A 124 21.76 -6.10 5.27
N ALA A 125 21.46 -7.37 5.01
CA ALA A 125 22.48 -8.39 4.82
C ALA A 125 23.46 -8.01 3.70
N GLY A 126 24.75 -8.15 3.97
CA GLY A 126 25.82 -7.78 3.02
C GLY A 126 26.14 -6.29 2.96
N GLN A 127 25.48 -5.43 3.76
CA GLN A 127 25.80 -4.01 3.88
C GLN A 127 26.30 -3.67 5.31
N PRO A 128 27.15 -2.63 5.45
CA PRO A 128 27.53 -2.14 6.78
C PRO A 128 26.30 -1.67 7.58
N PRO A 129 26.27 -1.91 8.90
CA PRO A 129 25.17 -1.47 9.75
C PRO A 129 25.11 0.06 9.85
N GLY A 130 23.90 0.59 10.09
CA GLY A 130 23.68 2.01 10.38
C GLY A 130 23.67 2.95 9.16
N ILE A 131 23.74 2.41 7.94
CA ILE A 131 23.56 3.20 6.71
C ILE A 131 22.08 3.57 6.52
N GLU A 132 21.20 2.61 6.77
CA GLU A 132 19.78 2.73 6.53
C GLU A 132 19.01 2.97 7.82
N ALA A 133 17.94 3.76 7.74
CA ALA A 133 17.06 3.99 8.87
C ALA A 133 15.65 4.36 8.42
N LEU A 134 14.67 3.98 9.24
CA LEU A 134 13.33 4.52 9.17
C LEU A 134 13.22 5.72 10.10
N HIS A 135 13.09 6.91 9.55
CA HIS A 135 12.92 8.14 10.30
C HIS A 135 11.44 8.35 10.62
N HIS A 136 11.17 8.98 11.76
CA HIS A 136 9.84 9.50 12.14
C HIS A 136 8.75 8.43 12.18
N ALA A 137 9.14 7.19 12.49
CA ALA A 137 8.22 6.06 12.65
C ALA A 137 7.24 6.24 13.83
N THR A 138 7.53 7.14 14.76
CA THR A 138 6.73 7.34 15.97
C THR A 138 5.34 7.87 15.64
N PRO A 139 4.26 7.32 16.21
CA PRO A 139 2.88 7.71 15.87
C PRO A 139 2.51 9.11 16.37
N TYR A 140 3.31 9.69 17.27
CA TYR A 140 3.05 10.99 17.89
C TYR A 140 3.61 12.17 17.09
N THR A 141 4.43 11.92 16.07
CA THR A 141 4.94 12.99 15.21
C THR A 141 3.95 13.32 14.10
N ARG A 142 3.79 14.61 13.81
CA ARG A 142 3.04 15.05 12.61
C ARG A 142 3.80 14.76 11.32
N THR A 143 5.09 14.49 11.43
CA THR A 143 5.94 14.14 10.29
C THR A 143 5.71 12.69 9.89
N PRO A 144 5.46 12.41 8.60
CA PRO A 144 5.29 11.04 8.13
C PRO A 144 6.60 10.25 8.22
N PRO A 145 6.54 8.94 8.47
CA PRO A 145 7.73 8.09 8.46
C PRO A 145 8.39 8.08 7.07
N THR A 146 9.71 8.19 7.03
CA THR A 146 10.47 8.22 5.76
C THR A 146 11.71 7.35 5.82
N PHE A 147 12.12 6.83 4.66
CA PHE A 147 13.44 6.24 4.47
C PHE A 147 13.98 6.66 3.11
N ALA A 148 15.28 6.49 2.90
CA ALA A 148 15.89 6.63 1.58
C ALA A 148 16.68 5.37 1.27
N VAL A 149 16.81 4.99 0.01
CA VAL A 149 17.61 3.85 -0.42
C VAL A 149 18.07 4.07 -1.85
N ASP A 150 19.20 3.47 -2.22
CA ASP A 150 19.66 3.49 -3.61
C ASP A 150 18.75 2.60 -4.46
N VAL A 151 18.17 3.17 -5.51
CA VAL A 151 17.40 2.44 -6.52
C VAL A 151 18.15 2.45 -7.85
N ARG A 152 17.97 1.39 -8.64
CA ARG A 152 18.53 1.35 -9.99
C ARG A 152 17.68 2.23 -10.91
N GLY A 153 18.22 3.38 -11.31
CA GLY A 153 17.59 4.22 -12.32
C GLY A 153 17.72 3.63 -13.73
N PRO A 154 16.93 4.13 -14.70
CA PRO A 154 17.04 3.75 -16.11
C PRO A 154 18.45 4.00 -16.69
N GLU A 155 19.20 4.96 -16.12
CA GLU A 155 20.57 5.31 -16.51
C GLU A 155 21.67 4.42 -15.89
N LYS A 156 21.30 3.31 -15.21
CA LYS A 156 22.20 2.33 -14.57
C LYS A 156 23.11 2.89 -13.45
N ARG A 157 23.03 4.17 -13.11
CA ARG A 157 23.63 4.71 -11.88
C ARG A 157 22.65 4.53 -10.70
N PRO A 158 23.14 4.11 -9.52
CA PRO A 158 22.31 4.12 -8.32
C PRO A 158 21.91 5.56 -8.02
N GLN A 159 20.60 5.80 -7.85
CA GLN A 159 20.10 7.08 -7.38
C GLN A 159 19.51 6.86 -5.99
N ARG A 160 19.99 7.65 -5.03
CA ARG A 160 19.41 7.68 -3.68
C ARG A 160 18.03 8.35 -3.75
N GLU A 161 16.98 7.57 -3.56
CA GLU A 161 15.60 8.06 -3.59
C GLU A 161 14.95 8.02 -2.22
N GLN A 162 14.05 8.96 -1.97
CA GLN A 162 13.30 9.07 -0.72
C GLN A 162 11.87 8.56 -0.86
N PHE A 163 11.41 7.86 0.17
CA PHE A 163 10.09 7.26 0.26
C PHE A 163 9.40 7.68 1.56
N GLU A 164 8.09 7.83 1.51
CA GLU A 164 7.28 8.32 2.61
C GLU A 164 6.07 7.43 2.86
N TRP A 165 5.93 6.95 4.09
CA TRP A 165 4.75 6.26 4.55
C TRP A 165 3.69 7.28 4.96
N ARG A 166 2.53 7.24 4.30
CA ARG A 166 1.39 8.09 4.62
C ARG A 166 0.26 7.26 5.18
N THR A 167 -0.35 7.77 6.26
CA THR A 167 -1.58 7.18 6.77
C THR A 167 -2.67 7.28 5.71
N SER A 168 -3.40 6.19 5.52
CA SER A 168 -4.48 6.12 4.54
C SER A 168 -5.72 5.47 5.18
N ARG A 169 -6.85 6.13 4.93
CA ARG A 169 -8.20 5.54 5.04
C ARG A 169 -8.83 5.39 3.64
N GLY A 170 -8.01 5.57 2.60
CA GLY A 170 -8.39 5.70 1.19
C GLY A 170 -8.71 4.38 0.51
N ASN A 171 -9.14 4.48 -0.75
CA ASN A 171 -9.62 3.35 -1.55
C ASN A 171 -8.58 2.24 -1.70
N GLU A 172 -7.29 2.55 -1.71
CA GLU A 172 -6.22 1.57 -1.86
C GLU A 172 -6.17 0.59 -0.68
N VAL A 173 -6.35 1.09 0.55
CA VAL A 173 -6.41 0.24 1.77
C VAL A 173 -7.75 -0.50 1.86
N ARG A 174 -8.84 0.13 1.40
CA ARG A 174 -10.17 -0.50 1.33
C ARG A 174 -10.21 -1.65 0.33
N GLN A 175 -9.62 -1.48 -0.86
CA GLN A 175 -9.50 -2.54 -1.86
C GLN A 175 -8.61 -3.68 -1.37
N LEU A 176 -7.57 -3.38 -0.59
CA LEU A 176 -6.68 -4.41 -0.06
C LEU A 176 -7.37 -5.38 0.92
N THR A 177 -8.30 -4.89 1.76
CA THR A 177 -8.90 -5.67 2.87
C THR A 177 -10.41 -5.88 2.76
N GLY A 178 -11.10 -5.24 1.81
CA GLY A 178 -12.55 -5.29 1.64
C GLY A 178 -13.36 -4.55 2.73
N HIS A 179 -12.70 -4.03 3.77
CA HIS A 179 -13.34 -3.40 4.93
C HIS A 179 -12.69 -2.04 5.24
N SER A 180 -13.38 -1.18 6.01
CA SER A 180 -12.82 0.11 6.44
C SER A 180 -11.78 -0.07 7.53
N VAL A 181 -10.54 -0.40 7.13
CA VAL A 181 -9.40 -0.48 8.04
C VAL A 181 -8.43 0.68 7.77
N SER A 182 -7.86 1.25 8.82
CA SER A 182 -6.73 2.18 8.70
C SER A 182 -5.49 1.44 8.21
N GLY A 183 -4.72 2.05 7.32
CA GLY A 183 -3.44 1.49 6.87
C GLY A 183 -2.44 2.57 6.46
N TRP A 184 -1.39 2.13 5.81
CA TRP A 184 -0.30 2.96 5.32
C TRP A 184 -0.14 2.76 3.82
N LYS A 185 0.31 3.81 3.14
CA LYS A 185 0.76 3.73 1.76
C LYS A 185 2.16 4.31 1.63
N LEU A 186 3.01 3.63 0.88
CA LEU A 186 4.36 4.06 0.61
C LEU A 186 4.38 4.88 -0.67
N VAL A 187 4.82 6.13 -0.57
CA VAL A 187 4.87 7.08 -1.67
C VAL A 187 6.32 7.28 -2.09
N ARG A 188 6.59 7.16 -3.38
CA ARG A 188 7.90 7.48 -3.99
C ARG A 188 7.96 8.98 -4.26
N LEU A 189 8.90 9.69 -3.62
CA LEU A 189 8.89 11.16 -3.65
C LEU A 189 9.52 11.75 -4.93
N ALA A 190 10.35 10.98 -5.62
CA ALA A 190 11.06 11.42 -6.82
C ALA A 190 10.18 11.44 -8.10
N ARG A 191 8.98 10.85 -8.06
CA ARG A 191 8.14 10.67 -9.26
C ARG A 191 6.70 11.13 -9.04
N THR A 192 6.22 11.89 -10.01
CA THR A 192 4.82 12.33 -10.13
C THR A 192 4.17 11.59 -11.29
N VAL A 193 3.02 10.96 -11.06
CA VAL A 193 2.31 10.10 -12.03
C VAL A 193 0.92 10.62 -12.40
N GLY A 194 0.43 11.69 -11.75
CA GLY A 194 -0.85 12.30 -12.09
C GLY A 194 -0.99 13.73 -11.59
N PRO A 195 -2.06 14.44 -12.00
CA PRO A 195 -2.37 15.77 -11.47
C PRO A 195 -2.66 15.67 -9.97
N GLY A 196 -1.93 16.44 -9.17
CA GLY A 196 -2.22 16.58 -7.74
C GLY A 196 -3.52 17.36 -7.51
N GLY A 197 -4.22 17.10 -6.41
CA GLY A 197 -5.37 17.90 -5.98
C GLY A 197 -6.76 17.29 -6.20
N ASP A 198 -6.88 16.16 -6.90
CA ASP A 198 -8.19 15.55 -7.15
C ASP A 198 -8.87 15.06 -5.85
N HIS A 199 -10.21 15.12 -5.82
CA HIS A 199 -11.00 14.60 -4.70
C HIS A 199 -10.90 13.07 -4.62
N ARG A 200 -10.92 12.52 -3.39
CA ARG A 200 -10.71 11.08 -3.10
C ARG A 200 -11.43 10.08 -4.03
N PRO A 201 -12.69 10.28 -4.47
CA PRO A 201 -13.35 9.30 -5.34
C PRO A 201 -12.89 9.32 -6.81
N HIS A 202 -12.24 10.39 -7.29
CA HIS A 202 -11.82 10.54 -8.68
C HIS A 202 -10.33 10.29 -8.93
N ARG A 203 -9.56 9.97 -7.87
CA ARG A 203 -8.12 9.73 -8.01
C ARG A 203 -7.84 8.42 -8.73
N ALA A 204 -6.91 8.46 -9.68
CA ALA A 204 -6.34 7.26 -10.27
C ALA A 204 -5.73 6.37 -9.17
N PHE A 205 -6.03 5.06 -9.22
CA PHE A 205 -5.46 4.08 -8.32
C PHE A 205 -3.92 4.09 -8.42
N GLY A 206 -3.23 3.96 -7.29
CA GLY A 206 -1.76 4.05 -7.26
C GLY A 206 -1.20 5.47 -7.26
N CYS A 207 -2.04 6.50 -7.11
CA CYS A 207 -1.63 7.90 -7.04
C CYS A 207 -1.98 8.55 -5.68
N ALA A 208 -1.03 9.28 -5.10
CA ALA A 208 -1.23 10.04 -3.88
C ALA A 208 -1.95 11.39 -4.14
N SER A 209 -2.40 12.06 -3.07
CA SER A 209 -3.17 13.32 -3.17
C SER A 209 -2.44 14.45 -3.90
N ASP A 210 -1.11 14.40 -3.85
CA ASP A 210 -0.18 15.35 -4.45
C ASP A 210 0.35 14.87 -5.81
N GLY A 211 -0.26 13.84 -6.41
CA GLY A 211 0.14 13.32 -7.71
C GLY A 211 1.30 12.33 -7.67
N ARG A 212 1.87 12.07 -6.49
CA ARG A 212 3.04 11.18 -6.34
C ARG A 212 2.66 9.70 -6.44
N GLU A 213 3.58 8.89 -6.95
CA GLU A 213 3.37 7.45 -7.11
C GLU A 213 3.27 6.72 -5.77
N VAL A 214 2.25 5.86 -5.63
CA VAL A 214 2.13 4.91 -4.52
C VAL A 214 2.74 3.58 -4.98
N VAL A 215 3.78 3.14 -4.28
CA VAL A 215 4.59 1.97 -4.65
C VAL A 215 4.37 0.76 -3.75
N ALA A 216 3.72 0.95 -2.60
CA ALA A 216 3.26 -0.16 -1.76
C ALA A 216 2.13 0.28 -0.83
N VAL A 217 1.40 -0.69 -0.29
CA VAL A 217 0.36 -0.49 0.73
C VAL A 217 0.49 -1.53 1.83
N LEU A 218 0.19 -1.11 3.04
CA LEU A 218 0.12 -1.94 4.24
C LEU A 218 -1.23 -1.71 4.92
N ALA A 219 -1.94 -2.78 5.23
CA ALA A 219 -3.14 -2.72 6.04
C ALA A 219 -3.03 -3.66 7.23
N ARG A 220 -3.58 -3.22 8.37
CA ARG A 220 -3.94 -4.17 9.44
C ARG A 220 -5.00 -5.11 8.89
N ASN A 221 -4.76 -6.41 8.96
CA ASN A 221 -5.70 -7.37 8.41
C ASN A 221 -6.51 -7.97 9.55
N VAL A 222 -7.54 -7.25 10.00
CA VAL A 222 -8.50 -7.76 10.99
C VAL A 222 -9.55 -8.59 10.26
N SER A 223 -9.14 -9.68 9.62
CA SER A 223 -10.10 -10.64 9.06
C SER A 223 -10.74 -11.46 10.20
N ALA A 224 -11.89 -12.08 9.95
CA ALA A 224 -12.51 -13.04 10.88
C ALA A 224 -11.58 -14.25 11.21
N SER A 225 -10.47 -14.42 10.49
CA SER A 225 -9.40 -15.36 10.82
C SER A 225 -8.38 -14.71 11.75
N MET A 226 -8.38 -15.11 13.03
CA MET A 226 -7.44 -14.63 14.07
C MET A 226 -5.95 -14.90 13.77
N THR A 227 -5.64 -15.56 12.67
CA THR A 227 -4.26 -15.88 12.25
C THR A 227 -3.65 -14.85 11.31
N LYS A 228 -4.43 -13.96 10.68
CA LYS A 228 -3.90 -12.94 9.76
C LYS A 228 -3.62 -11.63 10.50
N ALA A 229 -2.37 -11.17 10.44
CA ALA A 229 -1.88 -10.00 11.18
C ALA A 229 -1.96 -8.70 10.36
N LEU A 230 -1.49 -8.81 9.13
CA LEU A 230 -1.29 -7.69 8.21
C LEU A 230 -1.43 -8.20 6.77
N LYS A 231 -1.69 -7.27 5.86
CA LYS A 231 -1.58 -7.49 4.43
C LYS A 231 -0.76 -6.36 3.81
N PHE A 232 0.21 -6.74 3.01
CA PHE A 232 1.11 -5.86 2.29
C PHE A 232 1.02 -6.16 0.79
N GLN A 233 1.06 -5.14 -0.04
CA GLN A 233 1.06 -5.30 -1.50
C GLN A 233 1.95 -4.24 -2.15
N PHE A 234 2.78 -4.66 -3.09
CA PHE A 234 3.52 -3.77 -3.99
C PHE A 234 2.57 -3.20 -5.06
N LEU A 235 2.81 -1.96 -5.48
CA LEU A 235 2.03 -1.23 -6.48
C LEU A 235 2.96 -0.45 -7.40
N GLY A 236 2.46 0.00 -8.57
CA GLY A 236 3.23 0.84 -9.49
C GLY A 236 4.60 0.26 -9.83
N SER A 237 5.64 1.09 -9.83
CA SER A 237 7.03 0.66 -10.02
C SER A 237 7.58 -0.24 -8.91
N GLY A 238 6.81 -0.51 -7.85
CA GLY A 238 7.16 -1.51 -6.85
C GLY A 238 6.94 -2.95 -7.31
N LEU A 239 6.16 -3.16 -8.38
CA LEU A 239 5.82 -4.49 -8.90
C LEU A 239 6.77 -4.99 -9.99
N ASP A 240 7.44 -4.09 -10.70
CA ASP A 240 8.27 -4.43 -11.86
C ASP A 240 9.71 -4.82 -11.49
N GLY A 241 10.08 -4.73 -10.22
CA GLY A 241 11.42 -5.01 -9.71
C GLY A 241 12.47 -3.96 -10.09
N SER A 242 12.07 -2.83 -10.70
CA SER A 242 13.02 -1.84 -11.24
C SER A 242 13.84 -1.16 -10.13
N MET A 243 13.26 -1.01 -8.94
CA MET A 243 13.94 -0.38 -7.80
C MET A 243 14.96 -1.30 -7.11
N GLY A 244 14.95 -2.59 -7.44
CA GLY A 244 15.93 -3.57 -6.96
C GLY A 244 15.64 -4.15 -5.58
N GLU A 245 16.33 -5.23 -5.26
CA GLU A 245 16.10 -6.04 -4.06
C GLU A 245 16.25 -5.26 -2.75
N THR A 246 17.28 -4.40 -2.63
CA THR A 246 17.49 -3.60 -1.41
C THR A 246 16.29 -2.73 -1.11
N TRP A 247 15.66 -2.15 -2.14
CA TRP A 247 14.43 -1.37 -1.98
C TRP A 247 13.26 -2.25 -1.53
N GLU A 248 13.09 -3.44 -2.11
CA GLU A 248 12.02 -4.36 -1.73
C GLU A 248 12.15 -4.79 -0.26
N ILE A 249 13.37 -5.12 0.19
CA ILE A 249 13.68 -5.43 1.59
C ILE A 249 13.34 -4.25 2.50
N MET A 250 13.77 -3.03 2.13
CA MET A 250 13.47 -1.80 2.87
C MET A 250 11.96 -1.53 2.97
N ALA A 251 11.22 -1.71 1.88
CA ALA A 251 9.77 -1.54 1.87
C ALA A 251 9.08 -2.51 2.84
N VAL A 252 9.48 -3.78 2.84
CA VAL A 252 8.90 -4.80 3.74
C VAL A 252 9.29 -4.56 5.20
N ILE A 253 10.58 -4.40 5.52
CA ILE A 253 11.03 -4.26 6.92
C ILE A 253 10.48 -2.99 7.58
N THR A 254 10.37 -1.89 6.84
CA THR A 254 9.78 -0.64 7.36
C THR A 254 8.27 -0.75 7.55
N ALA A 255 7.57 -1.48 6.68
CA ALA A 255 6.16 -1.81 6.87
C ALA A 255 5.93 -2.64 8.14
N LEU A 256 6.79 -3.64 8.39
CA LEU A 256 6.73 -4.46 9.60
C LEU A 256 6.93 -3.61 10.87
N GLN A 257 7.87 -2.67 10.85
CA GLN A 257 8.10 -1.76 11.97
C GLN A 257 6.89 -0.87 12.26
N LEU A 258 6.25 -0.31 11.22
CA LEU A 258 5.05 0.50 11.37
C LEU A 258 3.86 -0.31 11.89
N TRP A 259 3.66 -1.51 11.35
CA TRP A 259 2.62 -2.41 11.84
C TRP A 259 2.82 -2.77 13.31
N TYR A 260 4.08 -3.01 13.73
CA TYR A 260 4.40 -3.29 15.12
C TYR A 260 4.05 -2.10 16.03
N TYR A 261 4.38 -0.88 15.63
CA TYR A 261 4.02 0.34 16.34
C TYR A 261 2.51 0.59 16.41
N ASP A 262 1.78 0.30 15.33
CA ASP A 262 0.31 0.34 15.35
C ASP A 262 -0.26 -0.67 16.36
N MET A 263 0.31 -1.88 16.42
CA MET A 263 -0.11 -2.93 17.36
C MET A 263 0.17 -2.53 18.83
N LEU A 264 1.36 -2.01 19.11
CA LEU A 264 1.71 -1.51 20.45
C LEU A 264 0.79 -0.36 20.88
N SER A 265 0.56 0.60 20.00
CA SER A 265 -0.31 1.75 20.27
C SER A 265 -1.75 1.30 20.60
N ALA A 266 -2.28 0.34 19.84
CA ALA A 266 -3.61 -0.23 20.08
C ALA A 266 -3.69 -0.98 21.42
N THR A 267 -2.62 -1.71 21.79
CA THR A 267 -2.53 -2.42 23.08
C THR A 267 -2.51 -1.43 24.25
N MET A 268 -1.67 -0.38 24.18
CA MET A 268 -1.59 0.63 25.24
C MET A 268 -2.91 1.38 25.44
N ALA A 269 -3.60 1.74 24.35
CA ALA A 269 -4.92 2.39 24.41
C ALA A 269 -5.99 1.49 25.05
N SER A 270 -5.92 0.17 24.83
CA SER A 270 -6.86 -0.79 25.43
C SER A 270 -6.63 -0.94 26.94
N THR A 271 -5.37 -0.92 27.39
CA THR A 271 -5.02 -0.99 28.83
C THR A 271 -5.49 0.25 29.59
N THR A 272 -5.31 1.46 29.04
CA THR A 272 -5.82 2.69 29.68
C THR A 272 -7.35 2.72 29.78
N ALA A 273 -8.06 2.20 28.77
CA ALA A 273 -9.51 2.09 28.82
C ALA A 273 -10.00 1.14 29.93
N ALA A 274 -9.33 0.00 30.12
CA ALA A 274 -9.71 -1.00 31.13
C ALA A 274 -9.39 -0.59 32.58
N VAL A 275 -8.42 0.31 32.80
CA VAL A 275 -8.08 0.83 34.14
C VAL A 275 -9.01 1.98 34.57
N SER A 276 -9.76 2.58 33.63
CA SER A 276 -10.63 3.74 33.88
C SER A 276 -12.11 3.36 34.11
N THR A 277 -12.43 2.07 34.20
CA THR A 277 -13.78 1.51 34.45
C THR A 277 -13.84 0.80 35.79
#